data_AF-A0AA36NLR2-F1
#
_entry.id   AF-A0AA36NLR2-F1
#
_cell.length_a   1.000
_cell.length_b   1.000
_cell.length_c   1.000
_cell.angle_alpha   90.00
_cell.angle_beta   90.00
_cell.angle_gamma   90.00
#
_symmetry.space_group_name_H-M   'P 1'
#
loop_
_entity.id
_entity.type
_entity.pdbx_description
1 polymer ?
#
loop_
_entity_poly.entity_id
_entity_poly.type
_entity_poly.pdbx_seq_one_letter_code
_entity_poly.pdbx_strand_id
1 'polypeptide(L)'
;MNTGDLIGDVFFALQLELMLPLVCPDPKWPYHDDCHNKEITSKDLVVSRLVLQVDPQWSAYAACNQGLPGNVDEYGNHCAEGTYCCFCGEPYFRRPRPCNGTLGRKNVKKDLHFAPAQWCNESARDYDCWQARLHEKLQWSDPGWWYSTAAAGYCPYHPQNCSWEVVALQKVINQTCHRESYGGAVEAYNRSCFEACGVRNMSSPCWTRCFYQTIMGPEGGTPHGKLEGLSMAEFAKLWRRAFESDDPAQGGCPGLTPVFPQVVV
;
A
#
# COMPACT_ATOMS: atom_id res chain seq x y z
N MET A 1 12.49 5.88 1.11
CA MET A 1 11.23 5.23 1.53
C MET A 1 10.33 4.99 0.32
N ASN A 2 9.33 4.13 0.44
CA ASN A 2 8.28 3.97 -0.57
C ASN A 2 7.09 4.85 -0.21
N THR A 3 6.53 5.57 -1.17
CA THR A 3 5.32 6.40 -0.97
C THR A 3 4.41 6.32 -2.18
N GLY A 4 3.09 6.33 -1.99
CA GLY A 4 2.13 6.46 -3.08
C GLY A 4 1.61 7.89 -3.24
N ASP A 5 1.01 8.16 -4.39
CA ASP A 5 -0.17 9.01 -4.38
C ASP A 5 -1.36 8.23 -3.76
N LEU A 6 -2.49 8.92 -3.56
CA LEU A 6 -3.64 8.31 -2.90
C LEU A 6 -4.09 7.00 -3.56
N ILE A 7 -4.10 6.94 -4.90
CA ILE A 7 -4.54 5.74 -5.62
C ILE A 7 -3.49 4.63 -5.53
N GLY A 8 -2.19 4.99 -5.58
CA GLY A 8 -1.09 4.07 -5.34
C GLY A 8 -1.16 3.44 -3.95
N ASP A 9 -1.25 4.25 -2.89
CA ASP A 9 -1.36 3.77 -1.50
C ASP A 9 -2.58 2.86 -1.31
N VAL A 10 -3.73 3.26 -1.87
CA VAL A 10 -4.96 2.46 -1.83
C VAL A 10 -4.76 1.10 -2.52
N PHE A 11 -4.12 1.08 -3.69
CA PHE A 11 -3.84 -0.16 -4.40
C PHE A 11 -2.96 -1.09 -3.57
N PHE A 12 -1.90 -0.57 -2.94
CA PHE A 12 -1.01 -1.37 -2.10
C PHE A 12 -1.68 -1.84 -0.81
N ALA A 13 -2.53 -1.02 -0.18
CA ALA A 13 -3.34 -1.46 0.96
C ALA A 13 -4.28 -2.64 0.58
N LEU A 14 -4.91 -2.56 -0.59
CA LEU A 14 -5.74 -3.65 -1.13
C LEU A 14 -4.91 -4.86 -1.57
N GLN A 15 -3.67 -4.69 -2.01
CA GLN A 15 -2.86 -5.80 -2.50
C GLN A 15 -2.17 -6.55 -1.35
N LEU A 16 -1.66 -5.83 -0.35
CA LEU A 16 -0.72 -6.36 0.63
C LEU A 16 -1.21 -6.33 2.07
N GLU A 17 -2.06 -5.38 2.46
CA GLU A 17 -2.52 -5.27 3.86
C GLU A 17 -3.81 -6.07 4.09
N LEU A 18 -4.82 -5.83 3.25
CA LEU A 18 -6.18 -6.30 3.49
C LEU A 18 -6.40 -7.76 3.14
N MET A 19 -5.52 -8.36 2.32
CA MET A 19 -5.59 -9.78 1.98
C MET A 19 -4.91 -10.71 3.01
N LEU A 20 -4.05 -10.18 3.89
CA LEU A 20 -3.24 -10.99 4.83
C LEU A 20 -4.05 -12.06 5.59
N PRO A 21 -5.27 -11.78 6.11
CA PRO A 21 -6.06 -12.79 6.79
C PRO A 21 -6.40 -14.04 5.97
N LEU A 22 -6.39 -13.93 4.63
CA LEU A 22 -6.66 -15.03 3.71
C LEU A 22 -5.39 -15.68 3.19
N VAL A 23 -4.39 -14.87 2.83
CA VAL A 23 -3.19 -15.35 2.13
C VAL A 23 -2.13 -15.90 3.08
N CYS A 24 -1.99 -15.36 4.29
CA CYS A 24 -0.95 -15.81 5.22
C CYS A 24 -1.19 -17.21 5.81
N PRO A 25 -2.44 -17.62 6.11
CA PRO A 25 -2.72 -19.00 6.52
C PRO A 25 -2.57 -20.03 5.39
N ASP A 26 -2.49 -19.59 4.13
CA ASP A 26 -2.44 -20.46 2.97
C ASP A 26 -0.98 -20.81 2.61
N PRO A 27 -0.52 -22.05 2.82
CA PRO A 27 0.88 -22.44 2.62
C PRO A 27 1.32 -22.45 1.14
N LYS A 28 0.40 -22.22 0.20
CA LYS A 28 0.69 -22.18 -1.23
C LYS A 28 0.89 -20.77 -1.76
N TRP A 29 0.76 -19.74 -0.93
CA TRP A 29 0.88 -18.36 -1.38
C TRP A 29 2.35 -18.02 -1.66
N PRO A 30 2.72 -17.56 -2.87
CA PRO A 30 4.12 -17.41 -3.26
C PRO A 30 4.85 -16.23 -2.59
N TYR A 31 4.15 -15.33 -1.91
CA TYR A 31 4.71 -14.13 -1.29
C TYR A 31 4.71 -14.18 0.25
N HIS A 32 4.90 -15.37 0.84
CA HIS A 32 4.88 -15.56 2.29
C HIS A 32 5.80 -14.63 3.09
N ASP A 33 6.87 -14.10 2.48
CA ASP A 33 7.74 -13.12 3.12
C ASP A 33 6.97 -11.85 3.57
N ASP A 34 5.93 -11.45 2.84
CA ASP A 34 5.07 -10.30 3.20
C ASP A 34 4.27 -10.56 4.50
N CYS A 35 4.01 -11.82 4.86
CA CYS A 35 3.38 -12.17 6.14
C CYS A 35 4.29 -11.93 7.36
N HIS A 36 5.58 -11.69 7.12
CA HIS A 36 6.56 -11.37 8.14
C HIS A 36 7.14 -9.96 7.98
N ASN A 37 6.82 -9.27 6.87
CA ASN A 37 7.23 -7.91 6.61
C ASN A 37 6.65 -6.95 7.68
N LYS A 38 7.53 -6.32 8.45
CA LYS A 38 7.15 -5.42 9.55
C LYS A 38 6.55 -4.11 9.07
N GLU A 39 6.81 -3.70 7.83
CA GLU A 39 6.19 -2.53 7.21
C GLU A 39 4.68 -2.70 6.99
N ILE A 40 4.17 -3.94 7.04
CA ILE A 40 2.76 -4.27 6.84
C ILE A 40 2.14 -4.89 8.10
N THR A 41 2.92 -5.67 8.86
CA THR A 41 2.38 -6.51 9.95
C THR A 41 2.65 -5.98 11.36
N SER A 42 3.42 -4.90 11.52
CA SER A 42 3.67 -4.37 12.87
C SER A 42 2.39 -3.78 13.50
N LYS A 43 2.33 -3.79 14.84
CA LYS A 43 1.15 -3.33 15.59
C LYS A 43 1.14 -1.82 15.83
N ASP A 44 2.27 -1.18 15.64
CA ASP A 44 2.53 0.24 15.87
C ASP A 44 2.68 1.04 14.57
N LEU A 45 2.21 0.47 13.46
CA LEU A 45 2.23 1.14 12.16
C LEU A 45 1.42 2.44 12.19
N VAL A 46 1.92 3.39 11.41
CA VAL A 46 1.32 4.70 11.20
C VAL A 46 1.17 4.97 9.71
N VAL A 47 0.21 5.80 9.35
CA VAL A 47 0.02 6.29 7.99
C VAL A 47 0.26 7.79 7.99
N SER A 48 1.15 8.26 7.12
CA SER A 48 1.56 9.66 7.06
C SER A 48 1.07 10.30 5.77
N ARG A 49 0.48 11.48 5.88
CA ARG A 49 0.15 12.33 4.72
C ARG A 49 1.21 13.41 4.58
N LEU A 50 1.96 13.33 3.49
CA LEU A 50 3.07 14.23 3.19
C LEU A 50 2.74 15.10 1.97
N VAL A 51 3.38 16.26 1.88
CA VAL A 51 3.51 17.03 0.64
C VAL A 51 4.97 16.97 0.22
N LEU A 52 5.20 16.44 -0.98
CA LEU A 52 6.51 16.41 -1.60
C LEU A 52 6.60 17.52 -2.65
N GLN A 53 7.69 18.28 -2.62
CA GLN A 53 8.10 19.08 -3.77
C GLN A 53 9.09 18.26 -4.58
N VAL A 54 8.89 18.24 -5.90
CA VAL A 54 9.58 17.30 -6.81
C VAL A 54 10.00 18.02 -8.09
N ASP A 55 11.24 17.82 -8.51
CA ASP A 55 11.70 18.08 -9.88
C ASP A 55 11.10 17.00 -10.80
N PRO A 56 10.31 17.38 -11.84
CA PRO A 56 9.62 16.43 -12.71
C PRO A 56 10.54 15.59 -13.62
N GLN A 57 11.85 15.55 -13.36
CA GLN A 57 12.76 14.56 -13.91
C GLN A 57 12.68 13.26 -13.09
N TRP A 58 12.10 12.21 -13.68
CA TRP A 58 11.85 10.93 -13.01
C TRP A 58 12.95 9.90 -13.32
N SER A 59 13.26 9.04 -12.36
CA SER A 59 13.97 7.78 -12.61
C SER A 59 13.03 6.59 -12.55
N ALA A 60 13.54 5.41 -12.94
CA ALA A 60 12.89 4.16 -12.61
C ALA A 60 12.78 4.03 -11.09
N TYR A 61 11.66 3.50 -10.62
CA TYR A 61 11.43 3.20 -9.21
C TYR A 61 12.56 2.34 -8.62
N ALA A 62 12.83 2.56 -7.33
CA ALA A 62 13.73 1.77 -6.51
C ALA A 62 12.92 1.07 -5.41
N ALA A 63 13.16 -0.21 -5.16
CA ALA A 63 12.55 -0.86 -4.00
C ALA A 63 13.28 -0.39 -2.74
N CYS A 64 12.61 0.39 -1.89
CA CYS A 64 13.19 0.90 -0.65
C CYS A 64 12.64 0.17 0.56
N ASN A 65 13.49 -0.53 1.31
CA ASN A 65 13.07 -1.39 2.41
C ASN A 65 13.80 -1.05 3.71
N GLN A 66 13.16 -1.34 4.83
CA GLN A 66 13.76 -1.19 6.15
C GLN A 66 14.89 -2.22 6.40
N GLY A 67 16.02 -1.76 6.91
CA GLY A 67 17.07 -2.62 7.42
C GLY A 67 16.69 -3.26 8.76
N LEU A 68 16.72 -4.59 8.79
CA LEU A 68 16.37 -5.45 9.91
C LEU A 68 17.62 -5.90 10.70
N PRO A 69 17.46 -6.48 11.91
CA PRO A 69 18.56 -7.07 12.65
C PRO A 69 19.37 -8.05 11.80
N GLY A 70 20.69 -7.88 11.80
CA GLY A 70 21.61 -8.61 10.91
C GLY A 70 22.04 -7.84 9.66
N ASN A 71 21.66 -6.55 9.55
CA ASN A 71 22.01 -5.65 8.45
C ASN A 71 21.55 -6.15 7.08
N VAL A 72 20.31 -6.66 7.03
CA VAL A 72 19.64 -7.10 5.80
C VAL A 72 18.22 -6.55 5.75
N ASP A 73 17.67 -6.39 4.54
CA ASP A 73 16.23 -6.19 4.36
C ASP A 73 15.46 -7.54 4.37
N GLU A 74 14.14 -7.50 4.27
CA GLU A 74 13.25 -8.67 4.21
C GLU A 74 13.49 -9.57 2.99
N TYR A 75 14.22 -9.08 1.97
CA TYR A 75 14.57 -9.83 0.76
C TYR A 75 16.05 -10.27 0.75
N GLY A 76 16.80 -10.05 1.84
CA GLY A 76 18.18 -10.49 2.01
C GLY A 76 19.25 -9.57 1.40
N ASN A 77 18.89 -8.35 0.98
CA ASN A 77 19.86 -7.35 0.52
C ASN A 77 20.53 -6.69 1.72
N HIS A 78 21.81 -6.32 1.60
CA HIS A 78 22.50 -5.59 2.66
C HIS A 78 21.83 -4.22 2.91
N CYS A 79 21.31 -4.04 4.12
CA CYS A 79 20.74 -2.78 4.57
C CYS A 79 21.00 -2.60 6.06
N ALA A 80 21.63 -1.50 6.46
CA ALA A 80 21.99 -1.29 7.86
C ALA A 80 20.73 -1.24 8.75
N GLU A 81 20.79 -1.91 9.91
CA GLU A 81 19.66 -1.96 10.84
C GLU A 81 19.17 -0.55 11.20
N GLY A 82 17.85 -0.34 11.14
CA GLY A 82 17.24 0.95 11.45
C GLY A 82 17.36 2.02 10.35
N THR A 83 17.91 1.67 9.19
CA THR A 83 17.95 2.55 8.01
C THR A 83 16.94 2.13 6.94
N TYR A 84 16.70 3.00 5.95
CA TYR A 84 15.95 2.63 4.75
C TYR A 84 16.93 2.56 3.57
N CYS A 85 17.00 1.40 2.92
CA CYS A 85 17.89 1.20 1.77
C CYS A 85 17.10 1.03 0.50
N CYS A 86 17.46 1.77 -0.55
CA CYS A 86 16.82 1.69 -1.85
C CYS A 86 17.69 0.92 -2.84
N PHE A 87 17.09 -0.08 -3.49
CA PHE A 87 17.75 -0.95 -4.46
C PHE A 87 17.21 -0.67 -5.86
N CYS A 88 18.09 -0.21 -6.75
CA CYS A 88 17.74 0.15 -8.13
C CYS A 88 18.12 -0.92 -9.15
N GLY A 89 17.33 -1.02 -10.22
CA GLY A 89 17.53 -1.92 -11.35
C GLY A 89 16.65 -3.17 -11.28
N GLU A 90 16.06 -3.59 -12.40
CA GLU A 90 15.23 -4.80 -12.43
C GLU A 90 16.03 -6.06 -12.78
N PRO A 91 15.71 -7.21 -12.16
CA PRO A 91 14.81 -7.36 -11.01
C PRO A 91 15.47 -6.82 -9.72
N TYR A 92 14.72 -6.03 -8.94
CA TYR A 92 15.18 -5.23 -7.79
C TYR A 92 16.06 -5.99 -6.79
N PHE A 93 15.81 -7.28 -6.63
CA PHE A 93 16.41 -8.12 -5.59
C PHE A 93 17.55 -9.02 -6.06
N ARG A 94 17.98 -8.94 -7.33
CA ARG A 94 19.05 -9.84 -7.85
C ARG A 94 20.31 -9.12 -8.33
N ARG A 95 20.22 -7.82 -8.69
CA ARG A 95 21.34 -7.04 -9.24
C ARG A 95 21.23 -5.56 -8.87
N PRO A 96 21.38 -5.20 -7.59
CA PRO A 96 21.29 -3.80 -7.17
C PRO A 96 22.33 -2.95 -7.91
N ARG A 97 21.88 -1.83 -8.47
CA ARG A 97 22.71 -0.79 -9.08
C ARG A 97 22.58 0.50 -8.25
N PRO A 98 23.55 1.42 -8.34
CA PRO A 98 23.40 2.75 -7.76
C PRO A 98 22.11 3.41 -8.26
N CYS A 99 21.35 3.97 -7.33
CA CYS A 99 20.16 4.72 -7.67
C CYS A 99 20.51 6.07 -8.30
N ASN A 100 19.65 6.54 -9.20
CA ASN A 100 19.77 7.88 -9.73
C ASN A 100 19.43 8.91 -8.65
N GLY A 101 19.97 10.12 -8.76
CA GLY A 101 19.66 11.23 -7.85
C GLY A 101 18.28 11.85 -8.08
N THR A 102 17.46 11.29 -8.95
CA THR A 102 16.09 11.74 -9.23
C THR A 102 15.03 10.90 -8.51
N LEU A 103 13.86 11.47 -8.22
CA LEU A 103 12.75 10.72 -7.62
C LEU A 103 12.32 9.58 -8.54
N GLY A 104 12.37 8.35 -8.03
CA GLY A 104 11.94 7.18 -8.80
C GLY A 104 10.42 7.08 -8.80
N ARG A 105 9.84 6.66 -9.92
CA ARG A 105 8.39 6.55 -10.08
C ARG A 105 8.01 5.30 -10.86
N LYS A 106 6.89 4.68 -10.47
CA LYS A 106 6.28 3.52 -11.12
C LYS A 106 4.80 3.74 -11.35
N ASN A 107 4.31 3.44 -12.55
CA ASN A 107 2.89 3.49 -12.85
C ASN A 107 2.23 2.20 -12.35
N VAL A 108 1.31 2.31 -11.39
CA VAL A 108 0.74 1.10 -10.76
C VAL A 108 -0.07 0.29 -11.76
N LYS A 109 -0.96 0.94 -12.52
CA LYS A 109 -1.80 0.27 -13.53
C LYS A 109 -1.00 -0.46 -14.60
N LYS A 110 0.11 0.12 -15.06
CA LYS A 110 0.90 -0.37 -16.20
C LYS A 110 1.99 -1.35 -15.78
N ASP A 111 2.67 -1.08 -14.67
CA ASP A 111 3.96 -1.70 -14.36
C ASP A 111 3.91 -2.61 -13.11
N LEU A 112 2.78 -2.66 -12.38
CA LEU A 112 2.62 -3.50 -11.18
C LEU A 112 1.54 -4.57 -11.36
N HIS A 113 1.98 -5.71 -11.91
CA HIS A 113 1.19 -6.94 -11.97
C HIS A 113 1.71 -7.95 -10.94
N PHE A 114 1.19 -7.88 -9.71
CA PHE A 114 1.60 -8.80 -8.62
C PHE A 114 1.20 -10.25 -8.89
N ALA A 115 0.05 -10.44 -9.52
CA ALA A 115 -0.46 -11.75 -9.90
C ALA A 115 -0.71 -11.75 -11.41
N PRO A 116 -0.15 -12.73 -12.16
CA PRO A 116 -0.49 -12.94 -13.55
C PRO A 116 -1.98 -13.24 -13.74
N ALA A 117 -2.56 -12.78 -14.86
CA ALA A 117 -3.98 -12.99 -15.16
C ALA A 117 -4.40 -14.48 -15.09
N GLN A 118 -3.52 -15.41 -15.47
CA GLN A 118 -3.79 -16.85 -15.41
C GLN A 118 -3.98 -17.42 -13.99
N TRP A 119 -3.62 -16.67 -12.94
CA TRP A 119 -3.93 -17.08 -11.57
C TRP A 119 -5.43 -17.04 -11.29
N CYS A 120 -6.20 -16.22 -12.01
CA CYS A 120 -7.66 -16.21 -11.95
C CYS A 120 -8.25 -17.17 -12.99
N ASN A 121 -8.25 -18.46 -12.68
CA ASN A 121 -8.86 -19.53 -13.48
C ASN A 121 -9.96 -20.25 -12.68
N GLU A 122 -10.64 -21.22 -13.30
CA GLU A 122 -11.80 -21.93 -12.71
C GLU A 122 -11.51 -22.65 -11.38
N SER A 123 -10.24 -22.92 -11.07
CA SER A 123 -9.82 -23.56 -9.81
C SER A 123 -9.17 -22.59 -8.83
N ALA A 124 -9.14 -21.30 -9.17
CA ALA A 124 -8.54 -20.26 -8.35
C ALA A 124 -9.34 -20.02 -7.08
N ARG A 125 -8.65 -19.56 -6.04
CA ARG A 125 -9.31 -19.02 -4.86
C ARG A 125 -9.75 -17.60 -5.15
N ASP A 126 -10.73 -17.14 -4.41
CA ASP A 126 -11.29 -15.79 -4.53
C ASP A 126 -10.20 -14.71 -4.50
N TYR A 127 -9.25 -14.80 -3.55
CA TYR A 127 -8.15 -13.85 -3.44
C TYR A 127 -7.10 -13.94 -4.56
N ASP A 128 -6.90 -15.10 -5.20
CA ASP A 128 -6.01 -15.19 -6.37
C ASP A 128 -6.61 -14.35 -7.52
N CYS A 129 -7.93 -14.41 -7.69
CA CYS A 129 -8.67 -13.58 -8.64
C CYS A 129 -8.63 -12.09 -8.29
N TRP A 130 -8.80 -11.73 -7.02
CA TRP A 130 -8.71 -10.32 -6.63
C TRP A 130 -7.32 -9.73 -6.92
N GLN A 131 -6.23 -10.44 -6.59
CA GLN A 131 -4.87 -9.96 -6.87
C GLN A 131 -4.63 -9.80 -8.37
N ALA A 132 -5.03 -10.80 -9.17
CA ALA A 132 -4.83 -10.77 -10.61
C ALA A 132 -5.58 -9.61 -11.29
N ARG A 133 -6.72 -9.20 -10.71
CA ARG A 133 -7.67 -8.28 -11.35
C ARG A 133 -7.76 -6.90 -10.70
N LEU A 134 -7.12 -6.68 -9.56
CA LEU A 134 -7.17 -5.39 -8.86
C LEU A 134 -6.76 -4.21 -9.76
N HIS A 135 -5.76 -4.42 -10.62
CA HIS A 135 -5.28 -3.42 -11.58
C HIS A 135 -6.32 -3.03 -12.65
N GLU A 136 -7.33 -3.88 -12.90
CA GLU A 136 -8.44 -3.59 -13.81
C GLU A 136 -9.33 -2.46 -13.24
N LYS A 137 -9.39 -2.29 -11.91
CA LYS A 137 -10.18 -1.22 -11.27
C LYS A 137 -9.53 0.17 -11.40
N LEU A 138 -8.24 0.23 -11.75
CA LEU A 138 -7.52 1.49 -11.98
C LEU A 138 -7.88 2.10 -13.34
N GLN A 139 -7.96 3.43 -13.41
CA GLN A 139 -8.23 4.14 -14.66
C GLN A 139 -6.92 4.60 -15.32
N TRP A 140 -6.87 4.70 -16.64
CA TRP A 140 -5.66 5.23 -17.32
C TRP A 140 -5.41 6.71 -17.03
N SER A 141 -6.47 7.47 -16.77
CA SER A 141 -6.40 8.88 -16.35
C SER A 141 -5.95 9.06 -14.90
N ASP A 142 -6.03 8.01 -14.10
CA ASP A 142 -5.66 8.00 -12.68
C ASP A 142 -5.07 6.62 -12.33
N PRO A 143 -3.87 6.31 -12.86
CA PRO A 143 -3.32 4.97 -12.85
C PRO A 143 -2.75 4.54 -11.50
N GLY A 144 -2.73 5.45 -10.51
CA GLY A 144 -1.94 5.34 -9.30
C GLY A 144 -0.44 5.45 -9.60
N TRP A 145 0.26 6.13 -8.70
CA TRP A 145 1.70 6.28 -8.77
C TRP A 145 2.37 5.83 -7.49
N TRP A 146 3.43 5.06 -7.65
CA TRP A 146 4.32 4.66 -6.58
C TRP A 146 5.66 5.35 -6.75
N TYR A 147 6.20 5.89 -5.68
CA TYR A 147 7.40 6.71 -5.67
C TYR A 147 8.44 6.14 -4.71
N SER A 148 9.71 6.25 -5.10
CA SER A 148 10.86 5.85 -4.29
C SER A 148 11.73 7.06 -4.00
N THR A 149 11.64 7.56 -2.77
CA THR A 149 12.36 8.72 -2.26
C THR A 149 13.72 8.29 -1.72
N ALA A 150 14.71 8.20 -2.61
CA ALA A 150 16.08 7.82 -2.27
C ALA A 150 16.90 9.02 -1.74
N ALA A 151 17.85 8.75 -0.83
CA ALA A 151 18.73 9.76 -0.21
C ALA A 151 19.49 10.58 -1.24
N ALA A 152 19.92 9.95 -2.34
CA ALA A 152 20.70 10.58 -3.40
C ALA A 152 20.01 11.77 -4.09
N GLY A 153 18.69 11.94 -3.91
CA GLY A 153 17.92 13.05 -4.48
C GLY A 153 17.32 14.03 -3.47
N TYR A 154 17.56 13.83 -2.18
CA TYR A 154 16.91 14.57 -1.11
C TYR A 154 17.51 15.97 -0.91
N CYS A 155 16.63 16.98 -0.80
CA CYS A 155 16.97 18.38 -0.51
C CYS A 155 16.56 18.71 0.95
N PRO A 156 17.48 18.65 1.92
CA PRO A 156 17.12 19.06 3.29
C PRO A 156 17.01 20.59 3.44
N TYR A 157 17.58 21.40 2.54
CA TYR A 157 17.67 22.87 2.68
C TYR A 157 17.79 23.64 1.33
N HIS A 158 17.13 23.20 0.25
CA HIS A 158 17.25 23.78 -1.11
C HIS A 158 18.68 24.00 -1.71
N PRO A 159 19.64 23.05 -1.61
CA PRO A 159 20.88 23.15 -2.39
C PRO A 159 20.61 23.01 -3.90
N GLN A 160 21.53 23.54 -4.72
CA GLN A 160 21.50 23.31 -6.17
C GLN A 160 21.72 21.80 -6.44
N ASN A 161 20.90 21.20 -7.32
CA ASN A 161 20.98 19.83 -7.86
C ASN A 161 20.26 18.66 -7.12
N CYS A 162 19.31 18.87 -6.19
CA CYS A 162 18.42 17.77 -5.76
C CYS A 162 17.10 17.72 -6.55
N SER A 163 16.37 16.63 -6.37
CA SER A 163 15.18 16.30 -7.15
C SER A 163 13.90 16.19 -6.32
N TRP A 164 13.98 16.11 -4.99
CA TRP A 164 12.78 16.08 -4.15
C TRP A 164 13.05 16.53 -2.71
N GLU A 165 12.02 17.01 -2.03
CA GLU A 165 12.02 17.29 -0.59
C GLU A 165 10.62 17.14 0.02
N VAL A 166 10.57 16.92 1.34
CA VAL A 166 9.33 16.96 2.12
C VAL A 166 9.08 18.40 2.54
N VAL A 167 8.11 19.07 1.92
CA VAL A 167 7.78 20.47 2.25
C VAL A 167 6.75 20.58 3.38
N ALA A 168 5.96 19.53 3.61
CA ALA A 168 5.06 19.47 4.75
C ALA A 168 4.74 18.03 5.17
N LEU A 169 4.75 17.78 6.48
CA LEU A 169 4.07 16.65 7.10
C LEU A 169 2.70 17.13 7.55
N GLN A 170 1.63 16.75 6.84
CA GLN A 170 0.29 17.26 7.11
C GLN A 170 -0.31 16.60 8.35
N LYS A 171 -0.21 15.26 8.45
CA LYS A 171 -0.76 14.49 9.56
C LYS A 171 -0.18 13.09 9.59
N VAL A 172 0.07 12.57 10.78
CA VAL A 172 0.39 11.16 11.04
C VAL A 172 -0.78 10.57 11.83
N ILE A 173 -1.30 9.42 11.43
CA ILE A 173 -2.38 8.72 12.14
C ILE A 173 -1.98 7.28 12.42
N ASN A 174 -2.53 6.70 13.48
CA ASN A 174 -2.35 5.28 13.76
C ASN A 174 -3.05 4.42 12.69
N GLN A 175 -2.37 3.38 12.19
CA GLN A 175 -2.93 2.51 11.14
C GLN A 175 -4.20 1.79 11.61
N THR A 176 -4.29 1.36 12.88
CA THR A 176 -5.51 0.72 13.39
C THR A 176 -6.71 1.66 13.29
N CYS A 177 -6.57 2.92 13.69
CA CYS A 177 -7.64 3.90 13.54
C CYS A 177 -8.01 4.10 12.07
N HIS A 178 -7.01 4.19 11.19
CA HIS A 178 -7.22 4.36 9.76
C HIS A 178 -8.00 3.19 9.13
N ARG A 179 -7.63 1.95 9.48
CA ARG A 179 -8.36 0.73 9.10
C ARG A 179 -9.80 0.75 9.60
N GLU A 180 -9.99 1.02 10.89
CA GLU A 180 -11.32 1.14 11.49
C GLU A 180 -12.18 2.19 10.78
N SER A 181 -11.56 3.32 10.42
CA SER A 181 -12.20 4.39 9.68
C SER A 181 -12.71 3.91 8.33
N TYR A 182 -11.85 3.53 7.37
CA TYR A 182 -12.36 3.15 6.05
C TYR A 182 -13.16 1.83 6.08
N GLY A 183 -12.83 0.92 7.01
CA GLY A 183 -13.52 -0.35 7.20
C GLY A 183 -14.99 -0.17 7.56
N GLY A 184 -15.28 0.65 8.59
CA GLY A 184 -16.66 0.98 8.94
C GLY A 184 -17.40 1.74 7.83
N ALA A 185 -16.68 2.49 7.00
CA ALA A 185 -17.26 3.15 5.83
C ALA A 185 -17.69 2.15 4.75
N VAL A 186 -16.85 1.16 4.45
CA VAL A 186 -17.12 0.10 3.47
C VAL A 186 -18.24 -0.81 3.97
N GLU A 187 -18.29 -1.11 5.27
CA GLU A 187 -19.37 -1.90 5.89
C GLU A 187 -20.76 -1.32 5.60
N ALA A 188 -20.88 0.00 5.52
CA ALA A 188 -22.15 0.65 5.22
C ALA A 188 -22.69 0.36 3.81
N TYR A 189 -21.85 -0.05 2.85
CA TYR A 189 -22.26 -0.37 1.48
C TYR A 189 -22.81 -1.80 1.33
N ASN A 190 -22.46 -2.72 2.23
CA ASN A 190 -22.88 -4.12 2.15
C ASN A 190 -23.14 -4.72 3.55
N ARG A 191 -23.97 -4.01 4.34
CA ARG A 191 -24.22 -4.34 5.75
C ARG A 191 -24.62 -5.79 5.96
N SER A 192 -25.47 -6.34 5.10
CA SER A 192 -25.95 -7.72 5.20
C SER A 192 -24.82 -8.76 5.15
N CYS A 193 -23.79 -8.56 4.32
CA CYS A 193 -22.64 -9.46 4.28
C CYS A 193 -21.85 -9.39 5.60
N PHE A 194 -21.54 -8.18 6.06
CA PHE A 194 -20.73 -7.99 7.27
C PHE A 194 -21.47 -8.44 8.55
N GLU A 195 -22.77 -8.19 8.65
CA GLU A 195 -23.62 -8.68 9.76
C GLU A 195 -23.67 -10.21 9.78
N ALA A 196 -23.69 -10.86 8.61
CA ALA A 196 -23.65 -12.33 8.52
C ALA A 196 -22.33 -12.94 9.03
N CYS A 197 -21.25 -12.16 9.12
CA CYS A 197 -20.00 -12.60 9.75
C CYS A 197 -20.07 -12.65 11.29
N GLY A 198 -21.12 -12.13 11.91
CA GLY A 198 -21.29 -12.09 13.36
C GLY A 198 -20.53 -10.93 14.01
N VAL A 199 -19.74 -11.24 15.06
CA VAL A 199 -18.98 -10.20 15.76
C VAL A 199 -17.95 -9.59 14.82
N ARG A 200 -17.94 -8.25 14.74
CA ARG A 200 -17.05 -7.49 13.87
C ARG A 200 -15.59 -7.85 14.13
N ASN A 201 -14.92 -8.39 13.11
CA ASN A 201 -13.51 -8.74 13.15
C ASN A 201 -12.88 -8.50 11.77
N MET A 202 -12.22 -7.36 11.61
CA MET A 202 -11.55 -6.93 10.36
C MET A 202 -10.37 -7.81 9.95
N SER A 203 -9.94 -8.73 10.81
CA SER A 203 -8.90 -9.73 10.52
C SER A 203 -9.49 -11.13 10.29
N SER A 204 -10.82 -11.25 10.16
CA SER A 204 -11.45 -12.54 9.87
C SER A 204 -11.51 -12.81 8.35
N PRO A 205 -11.42 -14.08 7.92
CA PRO A 205 -11.68 -14.46 6.53
C PRO A 205 -13.05 -14.02 6.02
N CYS A 206 -14.09 -14.04 6.87
CA CYS A 206 -15.44 -13.64 6.49
C CYS A 206 -15.51 -12.14 6.18
N TRP A 207 -15.03 -11.29 7.11
CA TRP A 207 -15.02 -9.85 6.91
C TRP A 207 -14.20 -9.46 5.68
N THR A 208 -13.03 -10.09 5.50
CA THR A 208 -12.16 -9.85 4.33
C THR A 208 -12.89 -10.16 3.02
N ARG A 209 -13.61 -11.29 2.96
CA ARG A 209 -14.45 -11.63 1.79
C ARG A 209 -15.55 -10.60 1.53
N CYS A 210 -16.28 -10.19 2.56
CA CYS A 210 -17.31 -9.15 2.41
C CYS A 210 -16.72 -7.82 1.94
N PHE A 211 -15.54 -7.46 2.42
CA PHE A 211 -14.81 -6.27 2.01
C PHE A 211 -14.46 -6.32 0.51
N TYR A 212 -13.82 -7.40 0.03
CA TYR A 212 -13.52 -7.52 -1.39
C TYR A 212 -14.77 -7.69 -2.26
N GLN A 213 -15.82 -8.36 -1.81
CA GLN A 213 -17.10 -8.38 -2.53
C GLN A 213 -17.71 -6.99 -2.67
N THR A 214 -17.51 -6.12 -1.69
CA THR A 214 -18.02 -4.74 -1.73
C THR A 214 -17.22 -3.87 -2.71
N ILE A 215 -15.89 -4.04 -2.78
CA ILE A 215 -15.02 -3.24 -3.65
C ILE A 215 -14.94 -3.81 -5.07
N MET A 216 -14.80 -5.12 -5.19
CA MET A 216 -14.68 -5.80 -6.49
C MET A 216 -16.06 -6.08 -7.08
N GLY A 217 -17.07 -6.37 -6.27
CA GLY A 217 -18.38 -6.85 -6.68
C GLY A 217 -18.56 -8.34 -6.34
N PRO A 218 -19.79 -8.87 -6.35
CA PRO A 218 -20.07 -10.26 -5.99
C PRO A 218 -19.30 -11.30 -6.83
N GLU A 219 -19.07 -10.99 -8.11
CA GLU A 219 -18.32 -11.83 -9.05
C GLU A 219 -16.84 -11.44 -9.13
N GLY A 220 -16.35 -10.52 -8.29
CA GLY A 220 -14.98 -10.04 -8.37
C GLY A 220 -13.92 -11.11 -8.09
N GLY A 221 -14.30 -12.16 -7.35
CA GLY A 221 -13.45 -13.31 -7.03
C GLY A 221 -13.55 -14.46 -8.02
N THR A 222 -14.20 -14.30 -9.17
CA THR A 222 -14.34 -15.36 -10.18
C THR A 222 -13.65 -15.01 -11.49
N PRO A 223 -13.24 -16.02 -12.28
CA PRO A 223 -12.81 -15.82 -13.66
C PRO A 223 -13.91 -15.15 -14.46
N HIS A 224 -13.55 -14.13 -15.24
CA HIS A 224 -14.47 -13.37 -16.11
C HIS A 224 -15.63 -12.65 -15.40
N GLY A 225 -15.71 -12.70 -14.07
CA GLY A 225 -16.76 -12.04 -13.29
C GLY A 225 -16.72 -10.53 -13.44
N LYS A 226 -17.87 -9.87 -13.33
CA LYS A 226 -17.93 -8.42 -13.49
C LYS A 226 -17.40 -7.67 -12.26
N LEU A 227 -16.67 -6.58 -12.49
CA LEU A 227 -16.11 -5.73 -11.43
C LEU A 227 -17.04 -4.56 -11.05
N GLU A 228 -18.23 -4.88 -10.55
CA GLU A 228 -19.33 -3.92 -10.28
C GLU A 228 -19.37 -3.35 -8.85
N GLY A 229 -18.38 -3.68 -8.00
CA GLY A 229 -18.24 -3.05 -6.68
C GLY A 229 -17.75 -1.59 -6.76
N LEU A 230 -17.44 -1.00 -5.60
CA LEU A 230 -16.96 0.39 -5.50
C LEU A 230 -15.84 0.71 -6.52
N SER A 231 -15.89 1.90 -7.10
CA SER A 231 -14.78 2.39 -7.91
C SER A 231 -13.56 2.69 -7.04
N MET A 232 -12.36 2.66 -7.63
CA MET A 232 -11.13 3.05 -6.90
C MET A 232 -11.20 4.48 -6.36
N ALA A 233 -11.82 5.40 -7.10
CA ALA A 233 -11.99 6.78 -6.68
C ALA A 233 -12.95 6.92 -5.48
N GLU A 234 -14.01 6.12 -5.42
CA GLU A 234 -14.91 6.08 -4.26
C GLU A 234 -14.18 5.51 -3.04
N PHE A 235 -13.52 4.36 -3.19
CA PHE A 235 -12.78 3.77 -2.07
C PHE A 235 -11.64 4.68 -1.60
N ALA A 236 -10.95 5.38 -2.50
CA ALA A 236 -9.92 6.35 -2.15
C ALA A 236 -10.45 7.52 -1.29
N LYS A 237 -11.69 7.98 -1.53
CA LYS A 237 -12.34 8.97 -0.65
C LYS A 237 -12.57 8.39 0.75
N LEU A 238 -13.05 7.15 0.84
CA LEU A 238 -13.25 6.46 2.12
C LEU A 238 -11.92 6.25 2.85
N TRP A 239 -10.87 5.87 2.14
CA TRP A 239 -9.53 5.65 2.68
C TRP A 239 -8.92 6.96 3.21
N ARG A 240 -9.08 8.07 2.50
CA ARG A 240 -8.53 9.39 2.90
C ARG A 240 -9.27 10.02 4.07
N ARG A 241 -10.53 9.65 4.32
CA ARG A 241 -11.41 10.31 5.30
C ARG A 241 -10.79 10.41 6.71
N ALA A 242 -9.96 9.45 7.10
CA ALA A 242 -9.27 9.45 8.40
C ALA A 242 -8.35 10.67 8.60
N PHE A 243 -7.90 11.30 7.52
CA PHE A 243 -7.08 12.50 7.55
C PHE A 243 -7.90 13.79 7.61
N GLU A 244 -9.22 13.75 7.42
CA GLU A 244 -10.08 14.93 7.24
C GLU A 244 -10.64 15.46 8.58
N SER A 245 -10.59 14.66 9.65
CA SER A 245 -11.00 15.04 11.01
C SER A 245 -10.14 14.32 12.06
N ASP A 246 -10.10 14.85 13.29
CA ASP A 246 -9.52 14.18 14.47
C ASP A 246 -10.56 13.34 15.23
N ASP A 247 -11.84 13.42 14.88
CA ASP A 247 -12.93 12.75 15.61
C ASP A 247 -13.27 11.38 14.98
N PRO A 248 -13.00 10.25 15.67
CA PRO A 248 -13.37 8.92 15.21
C PRO A 248 -14.87 8.72 14.97
N ALA A 249 -15.73 9.44 15.71
CA ALA A 249 -17.18 9.36 15.51
C ALA A 249 -17.62 9.92 14.14
N GLN A 250 -16.81 10.79 13.54
CA GLN A 250 -17.02 11.34 12.20
C GLN A 250 -16.19 10.60 11.12
N GLY A 251 -15.53 9.50 11.49
CA GLY A 251 -14.62 8.77 10.62
C GLY A 251 -13.21 9.37 10.51
N GLY A 252 -12.90 10.40 11.31
CA GLY A 252 -11.56 10.94 11.44
C GLY A 252 -10.63 10.05 12.27
N CYS A 253 -9.35 10.42 12.32
CA CYS A 253 -8.38 9.81 13.22
C CYS A 253 -7.54 10.91 13.88
N PRO A 254 -7.38 10.91 15.22
CA PRO A 254 -6.52 11.87 15.90
C PRO A 254 -5.10 11.86 15.33
N GLY A 255 -4.55 13.04 15.07
CA GLY A 255 -3.15 13.19 14.71
C GLY A 255 -2.22 12.72 15.84
N LEU A 256 -1.22 11.92 15.51
CA LEU A 256 -0.12 11.60 16.39
C LEU A 256 0.91 12.72 16.34
N THR A 257 1.47 13.09 17.50
CA THR A 257 2.67 13.93 17.51
C THR A 257 3.80 13.14 16.84
N PRO A 258 4.42 13.66 15.77
CA PRO A 258 5.49 12.93 15.12
C PRO A 258 6.64 12.75 16.11
N VAL A 259 6.93 11.51 16.49
CA VAL A 259 8.20 11.18 17.13
C VAL A 259 9.20 11.08 15.98
N PHE A 260 9.66 12.22 15.48
CA PHE A 260 10.74 12.22 14.49
C PHE A 260 11.97 11.60 15.17
N PRO A 261 12.55 10.48 14.68
CA PRO A 261 13.93 10.65 14.29
C PRO A 261 13.92 11.66 13.14
N GLN A 262 14.90 12.56 13.10
CA GLN A 262 15.17 13.36 11.91
C GLN A 262 14.99 12.48 10.69
N VAL A 263 14.44 12.99 9.59
CA VAL A 263 14.35 12.25 8.33
C VAL A 263 15.77 11.74 7.98
N VAL A 264 16.10 10.51 8.42
CA VAL A 264 17.34 9.83 8.08
C VAL A 264 16.99 9.10 6.80
N VAL A 265 17.13 9.81 5.69
CA VAL A 265 17.18 9.17 4.38
C VAL A 265 18.54 8.48 4.24
#